data_AF-A0A0M8MCH1-F1
#
_entry.id   AF-A0A0M8MCH1-F1
#
_cell.length_a   1.000
_cell.length_b   1.000
_cell.length_c   1.000
_cell.angle_alpha   90.00
_cell.angle_beta   90.00
_cell.angle_gamma   90.00
#
_symmetry.space_group_name_H-M   'P 1'
#
loop_
_entity.id
_entity.type
_entity.pdbx_description
1 polymer ?
#
loop_
_entity_poly.entity_id
_entity_poly.type
_entity_poly.pdbx_seq_one_letter_code
_entity_poly.pdbx_strand_id
1 'polypeptide(L)'
;MKRLSLLKNIVSIFFVLCMVGLFFGLPLIIMLGLFPEKIPFPIDDRPATEAGLAEILLYLAEYVAMLCFVYALYLFKKTLVLFEKKRIFSVEVIALLNKTGKAIVAGCVIDAVSIIVFDAVVEGSFESSIENMLDSTLLILGLGLFFIVLGDVFAMAKQLKEENDLTV
;
A
#
# COMPACT_ATOMS: atom_id res chain seq x y z
N MET A 1 15.02 22.06 -2.56
CA MET A 1 13.55 22.24 -2.63
C MET A 1 13.01 22.35 -1.20
N LYS A 2 12.49 23.52 -0.78
CA LYS A 2 12.18 23.78 0.65
C LYS A 2 11.16 22.79 1.26
N ARG A 3 10.19 22.32 0.48
CA ARG A 3 9.13 21.40 0.94
C ARG A 3 9.52 19.90 0.91
N LEU A 4 10.62 19.54 0.23
CA LEU A 4 11.04 18.15 0.08
C LEU A 4 11.49 17.52 1.40
N SER A 5 12.19 18.29 2.24
CA SER A 5 12.63 17.82 3.56
C SER A 5 11.44 17.48 4.46
N LEU A 6 10.40 18.32 4.44
CA LEU A 6 9.16 18.07 5.16
C LEU A 6 8.48 16.78 4.69
N LEU A 7 8.28 16.61 3.38
CA LEU A 7 7.66 15.41 2.82
C LEU A 7 8.45 14.13 3.19
N LYS A 8 9.78 14.17 3.06
CA LYS A 8 10.66 13.05 3.41
C LYS A 8 10.51 12.63 4.87
N ASN A 9 10.45 13.61 5.78
CA ASN A 9 10.33 13.34 7.21
C ASN A 9 8.97 12.74 7.55
N ILE A 10 7.88 13.29 7.00
CA ILE A 10 6.53 12.73 7.19
C ILE A 10 6.47 11.28 6.69
N VAL A 11 6.94 11.03 5.47
CA VAL A 11 6.97 9.68 4.89
C VAL A 11 7.81 8.72 5.73
N SER A 12 8.94 9.18 6.28
CA SER A 12 9.77 8.32 7.12
C SER A 12 9.15 8.02 8.48
N ILE A 13 8.46 8.97 9.10
CA ILE A 13 7.72 8.74 10.35
C ILE A 13 6.58 7.76 10.10
N PHE A 14 5.80 8.00 9.04
CA PHE A 14 4.69 7.13 8.66
C PHE A 14 5.17 5.70 8.38
N PHE A 15 6.30 5.54 7.68
CA PHE A 15 6.89 4.23 7.44
C PHE A 15 7.25 3.50 8.74
N VAL A 16 7.84 4.18 9.71
CA VAL A 16 8.17 3.57 11.01
C VAL A 16 6.90 3.14 11.75
N LEU A 17 5.86 3.99 11.74
CA LEU A 17 4.57 3.65 12.37
C LEU A 17 3.94 2.40 11.73
N CYS A 18 3.96 2.31 10.40
CA CYS A 18 3.46 1.11 9.71
C CYS A 18 4.29 -0.14 10.02
N MET A 19 5.62 -0.02 10.17
CA MET A 19 6.48 -1.15 10.56
C MET A 19 6.14 -1.67 11.97
N VAL A 20 5.83 -0.77 12.91
CA VAL A 20 5.35 -1.15 14.24
C VAL A 20 4.03 -1.91 14.13
N GLY A 21 3.08 -1.39 13.32
CA GLY A 21 1.81 -2.07 13.06
C GLY A 21 1.99 -3.48 12.49
N LEU A 22 2.86 -3.65 11.48
CA LEU A 22 3.14 -4.96 10.90
C LEU A 22 3.79 -5.92 11.89
N PHE A 23 4.72 -5.43 12.71
CA PHE A 23 5.40 -6.26 13.72
C PHE A 23 4.42 -6.87 14.72
N PHE A 24 3.41 -6.12 15.16
CA PHE A 24 2.38 -6.60 16.08
C PHE A 24 1.21 -7.31 15.38
N GLY A 25 0.91 -6.94 14.13
CA GLY A 25 -0.23 -7.47 13.38
C GLY A 25 -0.16 -8.97 13.15
N LEU A 26 0.96 -9.49 12.65
CA LEU A 26 1.08 -10.92 12.34
C LEU A 26 0.96 -11.82 13.59
N PRO A 27 1.67 -11.55 14.70
CA PRO A 27 1.46 -12.29 15.95
C PRO A 27 0.02 -12.25 16.44
N LEU A 28 -0.67 -11.12 16.30
CA LEU A 28 -2.07 -10.97 16.72
C LEU A 28 -2.99 -11.85 15.87
N ILE A 29 -2.83 -11.86 14.54
CA ILE A 29 -3.58 -12.74 13.63
C ILE A 29 -3.33 -14.21 13.96
N ILE A 30 -2.08 -14.60 14.24
CA ILE A 30 -1.75 -15.97 14.65
C ILE A 30 -2.39 -16.33 16.00
N MET A 31 -2.37 -15.40 16.95
CA MET A 31 -3.00 -15.58 18.26
C MET A 31 -4.50 -15.74 18.14
N LEU A 32 -5.15 -14.99 17.24
CA LEU A 32 -6.56 -15.11 16.95
C LEU A 32 -6.91 -16.51 16.42
N GLY A 33 -6.09 -17.07 15.53
CA GLY A 33 -6.34 -18.39 14.95
C GLY A 33 -6.02 -19.58 15.88
N LEU A 34 -5.09 -19.44 16.83
CA LEU A 34 -4.63 -20.55 17.68
C LEU A 34 -5.16 -20.48 19.12
N PHE A 35 -5.29 -19.28 19.66
CA PHE A 35 -5.64 -19.04 21.06
C PHE A 35 -6.59 -17.84 21.21
N PRO A 36 -7.77 -17.84 20.55
CA PRO A 36 -8.69 -16.69 20.56
C PRO A 36 -9.16 -16.32 21.98
N GLU A 37 -9.30 -17.32 22.86
CA GLU A 37 -9.63 -17.18 24.29
C GLU A 37 -8.69 -16.25 25.07
N LYS A 38 -7.45 -16.08 24.59
CA LYS A 38 -6.43 -15.25 25.26
C LYS A 38 -6.49 -13.78 24.84
N ILE A 39 -7.36 -13.40 23.90
CA ILE A 39 -7.53 -12.04 23.42
C ILE A 39 -8.65 -11.38 24.25
N PRO A 40 -8.34 -10.44 25.16
CA PRO A 40 -9.32 -9.93 26.13
C PRO A 40 -10.16 -8.76 25.61
N PHE A 41 -10.11 -8.48 24.30
CA PHE A 41 -10.79 -7.36 23.66
C PHE A 41 -11.61 -7.85 22.45
N PRO A 42 -12.72 -7.18 22.13
CA PRO A 42 -13.52 -7.52 20.97
C PRO A 42 -12.81 -7.17 19.66
N ILE A 43 -13.12 -7.91 18.59
CA ILE A 43 -12.73 -7.65 17.22
C ILE A 43 -14.02 -7.49 16.42
N ASP A 44 -14.18 -6.37 15.71
CA ASP A 44 -15.38 -6.02 14.94
C ASP A 44 -16.69 -6.18 15.75
N ASP A 45 -16.69 -5.61 16.97
CA ASP A 45 -17.78 -5.65 17.95
C ASP A 45 -18.19 -7.06 18.43
N ARG A 46 -17.39 -8.10 18.11
CA ARG A 46 -17.61 -9.49 18.54
C ARG A 46 -16.48 -10.01 19.42
N PRO A 47 -16.74 -10.97 20.32
CA PRO A 47 -15.69 -11.67 21.04
C PRO A 47 -14.71 -12.36 20.08
N ALA A 48 -13.41 -12.29 20.36
CA ALA A 48 -12.39 -12.94 19.52
C ALA A 48 -12.58 -14.46 19.37
N THR A 49 -13.27 -15.12 20.32
CA THR A 49 -13.65 -16.54 20.28
C THR A 49 -14.64 -16.88 19.16
N GLU A 50 -15.33 -15.89 18.60
CA GLU A 50 -16.29 -16.08 17.50
C GLU A 50 -15.64 -15.95 16.12
N ALA A 51 -14.34 -15.61 16.05
CA ALA A 51 -13.64 -15.50 14.78
C ALA A 51 -13.53 -16.87 14.09
N GLY A 52 -14.17 -16.98 12.92
CA GLY A 52 -14.11 -18.16 12.08
C GLY A 52 -12.86 -18.20 11.20
N LEU A 53 -12.73 -19.29 10.43
CA LEU A 53 -11.63 -19.48 9.49
C LEU A 53 -11.65 -18.44 8.36
N ALA A 54 -12.84 -18.01 7.93
CA ALA A 54 -12.99 -17.02 6.85
C ALA A 54 -12.43 -15.65 7.28
N GLU A 55 -12.70 -15.23 8.51
CA GLU A 55 -12.24 -13.98 9.12
C GLU A 55 -10.71 -14.00 9.29
N ILE A 56 -10.15 -15.12 9.77
CA ILE A 56 -8.70 -15.27 9.88
C ILE A 56 -8.02 -15.16 8.51
N LEU A 57 -8.60 -15.77 7.47
CA LEU A 57 -8.10 -15.67 6.10
C LEU A 57 -8.21 -14.25 5.55
N LEU A 58 -9.31 -13.54 5.84
CA LEU A 58 -9.49 -12.14 5.48
C LEU A 58 -8.39 -11.27 6.10
N TYR A 59 -8.20 -11.33 7.43
CA TYR A 59 -7.17 -10.54 8.11
C TYR A 59 -5.76 -10.88 7.62
N LEU A 60 -5.50 -12.14 7.27
CA LEU A 60 -4.23 -12.54 6.68
C LEU A 60 -4.03 -11.90 5.29
N ALA A 61 -5.08 -11.84 4.47
CA ALA A 61 -5.03 -11.23 3.15
C ALA A 61 -4.87 -9.71 3.23
N GLU A 62 -5.57 -9.04 4.14
CA GLU A 62 -5.39 -7.62 4.47
C GLU A 62 -3.97 -7.33 4.97
N TYR A 63 -3.41 -8.21 5.79
CA TYR A 63 -2.02 -8.10 6.23
C TYR A 63 -1.04 -8.14 5.03
N VAL A 64 -1.30 -9.00 4.04
CA VAL A 64 -0.50 -9.04 2.80
C VAL A 64 -0.71 -7.76 1.97
N ALA A 65 -1.93 -7.24 1.84
CA ALA A 65 -2.18 -5.97 1.18
C ALA A 65 -1.42 -4.82 1.87
N MET A 66 -1.42 -4.79 3.21
CA MET A 66 -0.67 -3.82 4.00
C MET A 66 0.84 -3.92 3.76
N LEU A 67 1.41 -5.13 3.63
CA LEU A 67 2.81 -5.30 3.24
C LEU A 67 3.13 -4.65 1.88
N CYS A 68 2.23 -4.78 0.90
CA CYS A 68 2.37 -4.13 -0.40
C CYS A 68 2.39 -2.60 -0.27
N PHE A 69 1.47 -2.02 0.51
CA PHE A 69 1.43 -0.57 0.74
C PHE A 69 2.67 -0.05 1.48
N VAL A 70 3.14 -0.77 2.49
CA VAL A 70 4.34 -0.40 3.23
C VAL A 70 5.60 -0.52 2.36
N TYR A 71 5.65 -1.53 1.49
CA TYR A 71 6.71 -1.62 0.49
C TYR A 71 6.67 -0.47 -0.52
N ALA A 72 5.49 -0.06 -0.99
CA ALA A 72 5.34 1.13 -1.82
C ALA A 72 5.87 2.38 -1.11
N LEU A 73 5.53 2.55 0.18
CA LEU A 73 6.02 3.67 0.99
C LEU A 73 7.54 3.68 1.16
N TYR A 74 8.15 2.50 1.33
CA TYR A 74 9.60 2.33 1.36
C TYR A 74 10.27 2.73 0.03
N LEU A 75 9.69 2.32 -1.10
CA LEU A 75 10.17 2.70 -2.43
C LEU A 75 10.03 4.21 -2.65
N PHE A 76 8.90 4.80 -2.26
CA PHE A 76 8.69 6.23 -2.35
C PHE A 76 9.69 7.01 -1.49
N LYS A 77 9.99 6.53 -0.26
CA LYS A 77 11.05 7.08 0.57
C LYS A 77 12.40 7.09 -0.14
N LYS A 78 12.77 6.02 -0.86
CA LYS A 78 13.99 6.00 -1.69
C LYS A 78 13.96 7.03 -2.81
N THR A 79 12.82 7.21 -3.47
CA THR A 79 12.64 8.27 -4.49
C THR A 79 12.93 9.66 -3.92
N LEU A 80 12.41 9.96 -2.71
CA LEU A 80 12.65 11.25 -2.05
C LEU A 80 14.12 11.48 -1.71
N VAL A 81 14.87 10.44 -1.35
CA VAL A 81 16.33 10.52 -1.13
C VAL A 81 17.07 10.88 -2.42
N LEU A 82 16.65 10.33 -3.56
CA LEU A 82 17.25 10.67 -4.87
C LEU A 82 16.92 12.11 -5.28
N PHE A 83 15.71 12.60 -4.96
CA PHE A 83 15.33 13.99 -5.18
C PHE A 83 16.19 14.95 -4.34
N GLU A 84 16.51 14.58 -3.10
CA GLU A 84 17.39 15.37 -2.24
C GLU A 84 18.81 15.45 -2.80
N LYS A 85 19.29 14.35 -3.39
CA LYS A 85 20.58 14.28 -4.12
C LYS A 85 20.54 14.94 -5.50
N LYS A 86 19.44 15.61 -5.89
CA LYS A 86 19.20 16.23 -7.20
C LYS A 86 19.28 15.27 -8.39
N ARG A 87 19.13 13.95 -8.18
CA ARG A 87 19.14 12.91 -9.23
C ARG A 87 17.73 12.57 -9.72
N ILE A 88 17.00 13.60 -10.14
CA ILE A 88 15.55 13.54 -10.41
C ILE A 88 15.25 12.73 -11.67
N PHE A 89 15.94 13.00 -12.78
CA PHE A 89 15.75 12.33 -14.07
C PHE A 89 16.71 11.15 -14.24
N SER A 90 16.71 10.24 -13.28
CA SER A 90 17.54 9.03 -13.32
C SER A 90 16.69 7.80 -13.62
N VAL A 91 17.30 6.79 -14.25
CA VAL A 91 16.66 5.49 -14.49
C VAL A 91 16.22 4.85 -13.17
N GLU A 92 16.97 5.10 -12.09
CA GLU A 92 16.64 4.67 -10.73
C GLU A 92 15.31 5.28 -10.24
N VAL A 93 15.11 6.60 -10.39
CA VAL A 93 13.85 7.26 -10.01
C VAL A 93 12.67 6.70 -10.81
N ILE A 94 12.83 6.56 -12.13
CA ILE A 94 11.80 6.04 -13.02
C ILE A 94 11.38 4.62 -12.58
N ALA A 95 12.36 3.77 -12.29
CA ALA A 95 12.12 2.42 -11.80
C ALA A 95 11.44 2.40 -10.42
N LEU A 96 11.84 3.30 -9.51
CA LEU A 96 11.23 3.40 -8.18
C LEU A 96 9.79 3.89 -8.23
N LEU A 97 9.47 4.89 -9.05
CA LEU A 97 8.10 5.38 -9.26
C LEU A 97 7.21 4.27 -9.81
N ASN A 98 7.66 3.59 -10.87
CA ASN A 98 6.96 2.45 -11.45
C ASN A 98 6.71 1.32 -10.45
N LYS A 99 7.73 0.94 -9.66
CA LYS A 99 7.58 -0.10 -8.63
C LYS A 99 6.66 0.35 -7.49
N THR A 100 6.71 1.62 -7.11
CA THR A 100 5.82 2.20 -6.09
C THR A 100 4.37 2.05 -6.53
N GLY A 101 4.06 2.49 -7.76
CA GLY A 101 2.70 2.41 -8.31
C GLY A 101 2.22 0.96 -8.44
N LYS A 102 3.05 0.05 -8.96
CA LYS A 102 2.71 -1.39 -9.04
C LYS A 102 2.45 -2.02 -7.68
N ALA A 103 3.22 -1.65 -6.66
CA ALA A 103 3.01 -2.14 -5.30
C ALA A 103 1.68 -1.62 -4.70
N ILE A 104 1.32 -0.35 -4.94
CA ILE A 104 0.01 0.19 -4.54
C ILE A 104 -1.13 -0.55 -5.25
N VAL A 105 -1.04 -0.72 -6.57
CA VAL A 105 -2.06 -1.44 -7.35
C VAL A 105 -2.19 -2.88 -6.85
N ALA A 106 -1.09 -3.58 -6.60
CA ALA A 106 -1.12 -4.94 -6.08
C ALA A 106 -1.80 -5.03 -4.71
N GLY A 107 -1.44 -4.16 -3.76
CA GLY A 107 -2.08 -4.12 -2.45
C GLY A 107 -3.58 -3.83 -2.55
N CYS A 108 -3.96 -2.84 -3.37
CA CYS A 108 -5.35 -2.48 -3.62
C CYS A 108 -6.18 -3.61 -4.23
N VAL A 109 -5.61 -4.37 -5.17
CA VAL A 109 -6.30 -5.52 -5.78
C VAL A 109 -6.46 -6.65 -4.78
N ILE A 110 -5.42 -6.95 -3.99
CA ILE A 110 -5.49 -7.99 -2.94
C ILE A 110 -6.58 -7.64 -1.94
N ASP A 111 -6.59 -6.40 -1.45
CA ASP A 111 -7.57 -5.90 -0.49
C ASP A 111 -9.00 -6.00 -1.04
N ALA A 112 -9.26 -5.42 -2.22
CA ALA A 112 -10.57 -5.45 -2.85
C ALA A 112 -11.08 -6.87 -3.12
N VAL A 113 -10.21 -7.75 -3.64
CA VAL A 113 -10.58 -9.15 -3.89
C VAL A 113 -10.89 -9.88 -2.59
N SER A 114 -10.14 -9.61 -1.51
CA SER A 114 -10.33 -10.27 -0.22
C SER A 114 -11.69 -9.93 0.39
N ILE A 115 -12.07 -8.65 0.36
CA ILE A 115 -13.38 -8.17 0.83
C ILE A 115 -14.50 -8.79 0.00
N ILE A 116 -14.41 -8.72 -1.33
CA ILE A 116 -15.43 -9.29 -2.23
C ILE A 116 -15.62 -10.79 -1.97
N VAL A 117 -14.52 -11.54 -1.81
CA VAL A 117 -14.57 -12.98 -1.55
C VAL A 117 -15.17 -13.25 -0.17
N PHE A 118 -14.82 -12.47 0.85
CA PHE A 118 -15.36 -12.62 2.19
C PHE A 118 -16.86 -12.38 2.22
N ASP A 119 -17.33 -11.26 1.68
CA ASP A 119 -18.76 -10.90 1.67
C ASP A 119 -19.60 -11.91 0.86
N ALA A 120 -19.06 -12.39 -0.27
CA ALA A 120 -19.73 -13.40 -1.09
C ALA A 120 -19.85 -14.76 -0.37
N VAL A 121 -18.88 -15.13 0.46
CA VAL A 121 -18.84 -16.44 1.15
C VAL A 121 -19.56 -16.41 2.50
N VAL A 122 -19.46 -15.30 3.25
CA VAL A 122 -19.92 -15.20 4.64
C VAL A 122 -21.26 -14.47 4.75
N GLU A 123 -21.41 -13.32 4.09
CA GLU A 123 -22.61 -12.49 4.22
C GLU A 123 -23.70 -12.84 3.21
N GLY A 124 -23.33 -13.44 2.07
CA GLY A 124 -24.28 -13.85 1.03
C GLY A 124 -24.95 -12.66 0.32
N SER A 125 -24.46 -11.44 0.54
CA SER A 125 -24.94 -10.19 -0.07
C SER A 125 -23.77 -9.37 -0.61
N PHE A 126 -23.88 -8.93 -1.87
CA PHE A 126 -22.88 -8.07 -2.54
C PHE A 126 -23.11 -6.56 -2.31
N GLU A 127 -24.25 -6.17 -1.74
CA GLU A 127 -24.67 -4.76 -1.72
C GLU A 127 -23.81 -3.89 -0.78
N SER A 128 -23.43 -4.41 0.39
CA SER A 128 -22.55 -3.71 1.36
C SER A 128 -21.12 -3.50 0.83
N SER A 129 -20.59 -4.48 0.09
CA SER A 129 -19.22 -4.49 -0.45
C SER A 129 -18.98 -3.38 -1.47
N ILE A 130 -20.00 -3.07 -2.28
CA ILE A 130 -19.89 -2.12 -3.39
C ILE A 130 -19.77 -0.68 -2.87
N GLU A 131 -20.53 -0.30 -1.85
CA GLU A 131 -20.52 1.07 -1.34
C GLU A 131 -19.18 1.43 -0.67
N ASN A 132 -18.63 0.52 0.14
CA ASN A 132 -17.30 0.70 0.76
C ASN A 132 -16.15 0.67 -0.25
N MET A 133 -16.28 -0.10 -1.34
CA MET A 133 -15.26 -0.19 -2.38
C MET A 133 -15.18 1.08 -3.26
N LEU A 134 -16.29 1.81 -3.42
CA LEU A 134 -16.33 2.95 -4.34
C LEU A 134 -15.62 4.20 -3.80
N ASP A 135 -15.60 4.42 -2.49
CA ASP A 135 -15.06 5.68 -1.93
C ASP A 135 -13.54 5.69 -1.78
N SER A 136 -12.93 4.63 -1.22
CA SER A 136 -11.49 4.64 -0.89
C SER A 136 -10.63 3.83 -1.86
N THR A 137 -11.14 2.69 -2.36
CA THR A 137 -10.35 1.78 -3.21
C THR A 137 -10.04 2.38 -4.57
N LEU A 138 -11.00 3.07 -5.21
CA LEU A 138 -10.79 3.73 -6.49
C LEU A 138 -9.74 4.85 -6.41
N LEU A 139 -9.70 5.60 -5.30
CA LEU A 139 -8.70 6.63 -5.06
C LEU A 139 -7.31 6.03 -4.92
N ILE A 140 -7.17 4.94 -4.15
CA ILE A 140 -5.89 4.24 -3.95
C ILE A 140 -5.40 3.62 -5.26
N LEU A 141 -6.30 3.01 -6.03
CA LEU A 141 -6.01 2.47 -7.36
C LEU A 141 -5.52 3.57 -8.30
N GLY A 142 -6.25 4.69 -8.35
CA GLY A 142 -5.89 5.88 -9.12
C GLY A 142 -4.51 6.44 -8.72
N LEU A 143 -4.20 6.46 -7.42
CA LEU A 143 -2.88 6.86 -6.92
C LEU A 143 -1.78 5.90 -7.40
N GLY A 144 -2.01 4.59 -7.36
CA GLY A 144 -1.07 3.59 -7.86
C GLY A 144 -0.78 3.76 -9.36
N LEU A 145 -1.84 3.92 -10.16
CA LEU A 145 -1.72 4.20 -11.60
C LEU A 145 -1.02 5.54 -11.87
N PHE A 146 -1.30 6.57 -11.06
CA PHE A 146 -0.63 7.87 -11.15
C PHE A 146 0.88 7.75 -10.96
N PHE A 147 1.35 6.94 -10.00
CA PHE A 147 2.79 6.70 -9.81
C PHE A 147 3.46 6.00 -11.01
N ILE A 148 2.75 5.08 -11.68
CA ILE A 148 3.22 4.42 -12.90
C ILE A 148 3.37 5.45 -14.01
N VAL A 149 2.30 6.20 -14.30
CA VAL A 149 2.29 7.26 -15.33
C VAL A 149 3.37 8.31 -15.04
N LEU A 150 3.58 8.69 -13.77
CA LEU A 150 4.64 9.62 -13.39
C LEU A 150 6.03 9.07 -13.72
N GLY A 151 6.25 7.76 -13.57
CA GLY A 151 7.47 7.09 -14.03
C GLY A 151 7.69 7.25 -15.54
N ASP A 152 6.64 7.08 -16.34
CA ASP A 152 6.70 7.21 -17.79
C ASP A 152 6.93 8.66 -18.24
N VAL A 153 6.27 9.62 -17.58
CA VAL A 153 6.51 11.06 -17.81
C VAL A 153 7.97 11.42 -17.50
N PHE A 154 8.55 10.87 -16.43
CA PHE A 154 9.95 11.09 -16.11
C PHE A 154 10.90 10.45 -17.13
N ALA A 155 10.53 9.30 -17.70
CA ALA A 155 11.30 8.67 -18.78
C ALA A 155 11.31 9.52 -20.05
N MET A 156 10.14 10.05 -20.44
CA MET A 156 10.01 10.97 -21.57
C MET A 156 10.82 12.25 -21.35
N ALA A 157 10.71 12.86 -20.16
CA ALA A 157 11.47 14.05 -19.80
C ALA A 157 12.99 13.82 -19.83
N LYS A 158 13.44 12.62 -19.44
CA LYS A 158 14.86 12.23 -19.51
C LYS A 158 15.33 12.17 -20.96
N GLN A 159 14.57 11.54 -21.86
CA GLN A 159 14.91 11.45 -23.29
C GLN A 159 15.01 12.83 -23.93
N LEU A 160 13.99 13.68 -23.73
CA LEU A 160 13.98 15.05 -24.26
C LEU A 160 15.18 15.87 -23.79
N LYS A 161 15.60 15.67 -22.53
CA LYS A 161 16.79 16.32 -21.99
C LYS A 161 18.07 15.83 -22.67
N GLU A 162 18.20 14.51 -22.86
CA GLU A 162 19.37 13.90 -23.50
C GLU A 162 19.49 14.33 -24.98
N GLU A 163 18.38 14.45 -25.70
CA GLU A 163 18.37 14.96 -27.09
C GLU A 163 18.76 16.45 -27.16
N ASN A 164 18.26 17.28 -26.23
CA ASN A 164 18.62 18.68 -26.17
C ASN A 164 20.10 18.90 -25.82
N ASP A 165 20.66 18.08 -24.92
CA ASP A 165 22.09 18.14 -24.57
C ASP A 165 23.01 17.66 -25.72
N LEU A 166 22.50 16.90 -26.70
CA LEU A 166 23.23 16.46 -27.89
C LEU A 166 23.18 17.44 -29.07
N THR A 167 22.29 18.43 -29.03
CA THR A 167 22.03 19.37 -30.14
C THR A 167 22.61 20.77 -29.92
N VAL A 168 23.15 21.03 -28.73
CA VAL A 168 23.87 22.25 -28.35
C VAL A 168 25.38 22.00 -28.40
#